data_AF-A0A0R3WJ72-F1
#
_entry.id   AF-A0A0R3WJ72-F1
#
_cell.length_a   1.000
_cell.length_b   1.000
_cell.length_c   1.000
_cell.angle_alpha   90.00
_cell.angle_beta   90.00
_cell.angle_gamma   90.00
#
_symmetry.space_group_name_H-M   'P 1'
#
loop_
_entity.id
_entity.type
_entity.pdbx_description
1 polymer ?
#
loop_
_entity_poly.entity_id
_entity_poly.type
_entity_poly.pdbx_seq_one_letter_code
_entity_poly.pdbx_strand_id
1 'polypeptide(L)' 'MDIWYEDERLDYVTTTEANISRMDFQLHGKKAMILHRQEQSDEQGSFELQIEGDLIPPCSPASDTEK' A
#
# COMPACT_ATOMS: atom_id res chain seq x y z
N MET A 1 9.24 -1.21 5.93
CA MET A 1 8.23 -1.67 4.97
C MET A 1 8.73 -1.26 3.60
N ASP A 2 8.76 -2.17 2.64
CA ASP A 2 9.21 -1.90 1.28
C ASP A 2 8.05 -2.13 0.32
N ILE A 3 8.03 -1.39 -0.79
CA ILE A 3 7.03 -1.55 -1.85
C ILE A 3 7.66 -2.36 -2.97
N TRP A 4 6.97 -3.41 -3.39
CA TRP A 4 7.43 -4.34 -4.44
C TRP A 4 6.39 -4.43 -5.56
N TYR A 5 6.87 -4.54 -6.79
CA TYR A 5 6.05 -4.78 -7.97
C TYR A 5 6.81 -5.71 -8.93
N GLU A 6 6.24 -6.86 -9.29
CA GLU A 6 6.84 -7.82 -10.25
C GLU A 6 8.34 -8.09 -10.00
N ASP A 7 8.72 -8.31 -8.73
CA ASP A 7 10.10 -8.53 -8.26
C ASP A 7 11.04 -7.31 -8.21
N GLU A 8 10.56 -6.12 -8.57
CA GLU A 8 11.29 -4.87 -8.42
C GLU A 8 10.88 -4.10 -7.16
N ARG A 9 11.87 -3.62 -6.39
CA ARG A 9 11.63 -2.71 -5.27
C ARG A 9 11.39 -1.31 -5.83
N LEU A 10 10.26 -0.71 -5.49
CA LEU A 10 9.93 0.65 -5.89
C LEU A 10 10.58 1.66 -4.95
N ASP A 11 11.05 2.76 -5.53
CA ASP A 11 11.41 3.96 -4.76
C ASP A 11 10.15 4.67 -4.30
N TYR A 12 10.17 5.14 -3.04
CA TYR A 12 9.06 5.85 -2.45
C TYR A 12 9.53 6.93 -1.47
N VAL A 13 8.68 7.93 -1.26
CA VAL A 13 8.85 8.95 -0.24
C VAL A 13 7.85 8.67 0.87
N THR A 14 8.32 8.58 2.11
CA THR A 14 7.43 8.40 3.27
C THR A 14 7.23 9.71 4.01
N THR A 15 5.97 10.05 4.26
CA THR A 15 5.56 11.10 5.17
C THR A 15 4.78 10.47 6.31
N THR A 16 5.13 10.78 7.56
CA THR A 16 4.41 10.27 8.73
C THR A 16 3.78 11.45 9.46
N GLU A 17 2.46 11.38 9.68
CA GLU A 17 1.70 12.39 10.42
C GLU A 17 0.76 11.70 11.40
N ALA A 18 0.92 12.03 12.70
CA ALA A 18 0.19 11.39 13.80
C ALA A 18 0.25 9.86 13.74
N ASN A 19 -0.86 9.20 13.40
CA ASN A 19 -1.00 7.75 13.30
C ASN A 19 -1.09 7.25 11.85
N ILE A 20 -0.77 8.11 10.87
CA ILE A 20 -0.85 7.80 9.45
C ILE A 20 0.55 7.87 8.84
N SER A 21 0.98 6.79 8.21
CA SER A 21 2.15 6.77 7.32
C SER A 21 1.67 6.77 5.88
N ARG A 22 2.05 7.78 5.12
CA ARG A 22 1.80 7.91 3.68
C ARG A 22 3.09 7.58 2.92
N MET A 23 3.00 6.70 1.94
CA MET A 23 4.10 6.33 1.06
C MET A 23 3.73 6.70 -0.38
N ASP A 24 4.39 7.70 -0.95
CA ASP A 24 4.18 8.16 -2.32
C ASP A 24 5.23 7.55 -3.25
N PHE A 25 4.79 7.00 -4.38
CA PHE A 25 5.66 6.36 -5.37
C PHE A 25 5.12 6.54 -6.80
N GLN A 26 5.95 6.20 -7.79
CA GLN A 26 5.51 6.10 -9.19
C GLN A 26 5.37 4.63 -9.59
N LEU A 27 4.27 4.32 -10.27
CA LEU A 27 4.03 3.00 -10.85
C LEU A 27 3.63 3.16 -12.31
N HIS A 28 4.45 2.65 -13.24
CA HIS A 28 4.21 2.79 -14.69
C HIS A 28 3.94 4.24 -15.14
N GLY A 29 4.67 5.20 -14.57
CA GLY A 29 4.51 6.64 -14.85
C GLY A 29 3.30 7.31 -14.20
N LYS A 30 2.51 6.56 -13.42
CA LYS A 30 1.37 7.06 -12.66
C LYS A 30 1.76 7.34 -11.21
N LYS A 31 1.14 8.34 -10.61
CA LYS A 31 1.25 8.63 -9.17
C LYS A 31 0.46 7.59 -8.40
N ALA A 32 1.12 6.94 -7.47
CA ALA A 32 0.50 6.00 -6.55
C ALA A 32 0.85 6.37 -5.11
N MET A 33 -0.02 5.99 -4.18
CA MET A 33 0.25 6.13 -2.76
C MET A 33 -0.32 4.97 -1.96
N ILE A 34 0.39 4.60 -0.90
CA ILE A 34 -0.11 3.71 0.15
C ILE A 34 -0.33 4.53 1.41
N LEU A 35 -1.53 4.44 1.98
CA LEU A 35 -1.85 4.97 3.30
C LEU A 35 -1.87 3.81 4.29
N HIS A 36 -1.00 3.88 5.29
CA HIS A 36 -0.99 2.98 6.43
C HIS A 36 -1.52 3.72 7.65
N ARG A 37 -2.68 3.31 8.16
CA ARG A 37 -3.26 3.87 9.38
C ARG A 37 -2.98 2.90 10.53
N GLN A 38 -2.19 3.36 11.50
CA GLN A 38 -2.02 2.67 12.77
C GLN A 38 -3.23 2.97 13.65
N GLU A 39 -3.98 1.94 14.04
CA GLU A 39 -5.01 2.08 15.07
C GLU A 39 -4.36 1.96 16.45
N GLN A 40 -4.82 2.77 17.41
CA GLN A 40 -4.19 2.89 18.73
C GLN A 40 -4.44 1.68 19.65
N SER A 41 -5.30 0.76 19.26
CA SER A 41 -5.81 -0.31 20.12
C SER A 41 -5.65 -1.66 19.43
N ASP A 42 -4.53 -2.35 19.66
CA ASP A 42 -4.18 -3.77 19.40
C ASP A 42 -4.62 -4.44 18.07
N GLU A 43 -5.32 -3.73 17.20
CA GLU A 43 -5.82 -4.15 15.91
C GLU A 43 -4.78 -3.82 14.85
N GLN A 44 -4.55 -4.79 13.98
CA GLN A 44 -3.57 -4.68 12.89
C GLN A 44 -3.89 -3.44 12.05
N GLY A 45 -2.93 -2.53 11.92
CA GLY A 45 -3.08 -1.32 11.11
C GLY A 45 -3.58 -1.63 9.70
N SER A 46 -4.32 -0.70 9.11
CA SER A 46 -4.92 -0.87 7.78
C SER A 46 -4.05 -0.25 6.69
N PHE A 47 -4.04 -0.88 5.51
CA PHE A 47 -3.37 -0.39 4.30
C PHE A 47 -4.39 -0.08 3.21
N GLU A 48 -4.30 1.10 2.61
CA GLU A 48 -5.08 1.52 1.45
C GLU A 48 -4.13 1.89 0.31
N LEU A 49 -4.35 1.36 -0.89
CA LEU A 49 -3.61 1.70 -2.10
C LEU A 49 -4.46 2.62 -2.98
N GLN A 50 -3.89 3.72 -3.44
CA GLN A 50 -4.51 4.60 -4.43
C GLN A 50 -3.59 4.81 -5.63
N ILE A 51 -4.15 4.82 -6.83
CA ILE A 51 -3.42 5.10 -8.08
C ILE A 51 -4.19 6.19 -8.83
N GLU A 52 -3.56 7.33 -9.13
CA GLU A 52 -4.20 8.49 -9.75
C GLU A 52 -5.47 9.00 -9.01
N GLY A 53 -5.57 8.72 -7.70
CA GLY A 53 -6.72 9.06 -6.87
C GLY A 53 -7.81 7.98 -6.79
N ASP A 54 -7.72 6.92 -7.60
CA ASP A 54 -8.62 5.78 -7.53
C ASP A 54 -8.18 4.80 -6.44
N LEU A 55 -9.11 4.45 -5.55
CA LEU A 55 -8.88 3.45 -4.49
C LEU A 55 -8.84 2.04 -5.10
N ILE A 56 -7.74 1.34 -4.88
CA ILE A 56 -7.55 -0.04 -5.33
C ILE A 56 -8.02 -0.98 -4.22
N PRO A 57 -8.97 -1.89 -4.49
CA PRO A 57 -9.43 -2.84 -3.49
C PRO A 57 -8.29 -3.79 -3.10
N PRO A 58 -8.24 -4.23 -1.83
CA PRO A 58 -7.26 -5.22 -1.40
C PRO A 58 -7.44 -6.49 -2.24
N CYS A 59 -6.32 -7.07 -2.69
CA CYS A 59 -6.36 -8.35 -3.36
C CYS A 59 -6.65 -9.42 -2.30
N SER A 60 -7.84 -10.04 -2.36
CA SER A 60 -8.05 -11.29 -1.63
C SER A 60 -7.06 -12.31 -2.19
N PRO A 61 -6.33 -13.08 -1.35
CA PRO A 61 -5.56 -14.19 -1.87
C PRO A 61 -6.55 -15.06 -2.65
N ALA A 62 -6.35 -15.20 -3.95
CA ALA A 62 -7.06 -16.25 -4.69
C ALA A 62 -6.70 -17.53 -3.94
N SER A 63 -7.71 -18.20 -3.37
CA SER A 63 -7.53 -19.55 -2.86
C SER A 63 -7.00 -20.35 -4.02
N ASP A 64 -5.68 -20.54 -4.06
CA ASP A 64 -5.02 -21.40 -5.02
C ASP A 64 -5.69 -22.75 -4.84
N THR A 65 -6.60 -23.07 -5.75
CA THR A 65 -7.21 -24.37 -5.83
C THR A 65 -6.10 -25.24 -6.40
N GLU A 66 -5.23 -25.72 -5.50
CA GLU A 66 -4.33 -26.84 -5.77
C GLU A 66 -5.18 -27.94 -6.42
N LYS A 67 -4.79 -28.29 -7.64
CA LYS A 67 -5.47 -29.26 -8.49
C LYS A 67 -4.76 -30.60 -8.43
#